data_AF-A0A2E5SG21-F1
#
_entry.id   AF-A0A2E5SG21-F1
#
_cell.length_a   1.000
_cell.length_b   1.000
_cell.length_c   1.000
_cell.angle_alpha   90.00
_cell.angle_beta   90.00
_cell.angle_gamma   90.00
#
_symmetry.space_group_name_H-M   'P 1'
#
loop_
_entity.id
_entity.type
_entity.pdbx_description
1 polymer ?
#
loop_
_entity_poly.entity_id
_entity_poly.type
_entity_poly.pdbx_seq_one_letter_code
_entity_poly.pdbx_strand_id
1 'polypeptide(L)'
;MSKRICLNYLIVSIILLSSVFSNARVAFSRPGSMLRLPSASIASNYNQYIVGFSGEATHSSDLNYSSAAYLQGILVNGYHVGLSYNTNPKFLKLGESTSSDSYISFHVHKTVFRGNNVTIDFGIHDMLYTAKSPHRVSLFSLASYAHQFNHNYKMDCSFGLGTGYIASDSHKYIDSNYPSDSGQEFFIGFRLHTPLIKSMGGVQFLMEFDGGINLGTSIPFGPAFTLNAGITHFENLGKFNEWGEGNLLSSDAPALAIGVQINIPRRAYKKPITNIPELSNIYNQIPYDASVDSLMNQANFLIHSLEDSIALQQQAYNTALSTNEGLHRYIHFLEDSLSVVILDDRLKQDNLNDAMKFLSKSLEAYYSEEYETALKETEKAIKVFPELAIAYARKGSIYYRMGDYKRATINWNIALKLDPEYDEVRSVLLDVKDNEDVQFNKLPE
;
A
#
# COMPACT_ATOMS: atom_id res chain seq x y z
N MET A 1 -36.87 12.26 17.84
CA MET A 1 -37.48 13.60 17.60
C MET A 1 -36.93 14.69 18.54
N SER A 2 -36.53 14.40 19.79
CA SER A 2 -36.13 15.45 20.75
C SER A 2 -34.72 16.06 20.56
N LYS A 3 -33.75 15.35 19.97
CA LYS A 3 -32.40 15.92 19.72
C LYS A 3 -32.37 17.05 18.66
N ARG A 4 -33.27 17.02 17.66
CA ARG A 4 -33.39 18.09 16.65
C ARG A 4 -34.04 19.37 17.20
N ILE A 5 -34.95 19.21 18.16
CA ILE A 5 -35.67 20.32 18.77
C ILE A 5 -34.73 21.10 19.70
N CYS A 6 -33.91 20.42 20.49
CA CYS A 6 -32.90 21.06 21.36
C CYS A 6 -31.84 21.84 20.56
N LEU A 7 -31.42 21.34 19.40
CA LEU A 7 -30.48 22.03 18.51
C LEU A 7 -31.08 23.33 17.95
N ASN A 8 -32.36 23.31 17.56
CA ASN A 8 -33.05 24.49 17.05
C ASN A 8 -33.23 25.59 18.12
N TYR A 9 -33.51 25.24 19.38
CA TYR A 9 -33.60 26.22 20.46
C TYR A 9 -32.23 26.79 20.86
N LEU A 10 -31.17 25.97 20.82
CA LEU A 10 -29.79 26.43 21.01
C LEU A 10 -29.38 27.43 19.91
N ILE A 11 -29.73 27.14 18.65
CA ILE A 11 -29.49 28.01 17.49
C ILE A 11 -30.21 29.36 17.66
N VAL A 12 -31.48 29.36 18.09
CA VAL A 12 -32.24 30.59 18.34
C VAL A 12 -31.71 31.37 19.55
N SER A 13 -31.21 30.69 20.59
CA SER A 13 -30.65 31.36 21.77
C SER A 13 -29.28 32.00 21.53
N ILE A 14 -28.46 31.44 20.63
CA ILE A 14 -27.15 32.00 20.27
C ILE A 14 -27.32 33.25 19.39
N ILE A 15 -28.38 33.33 18.59
CA ILE A 15 -28.76 34.52 17.80
C ILE A 15 -29.12 35.71 18.71
N LEU A 16 -29.62 35.45 19.92
CA LEU A 16 -30.13 36.48 20.85
C LEU A 16 -29.08 37.01 21.85
N LEU A 17 -27.88 36.42 21.92
CA LEU A 17 -26.93 36.67 23.00
C LEU A 17 -25.52 37.02 22.46
N SER A 18 -25.35 38.20 21.89
CA SER A 18 -24.01 38.64 21.47
C SER A 18 -23.83 40.16 21.53
N SER A 19 -23.12 40.64 22.55
CA SER A 19 -22.63 42.02 22.63
C SER A 19 -21.30 42.08 23.38
N VAL A 20 -20.17 41.88 22.68
CA VAL A 20 -18.83 42.31 23.14
C VAL A 20 -17.89 42.49 21.93
N PHE A 21 -17.09 43.55 21.99
CA PHE A 21 -16.09 44.08 21.05
C PHE A 21 -15.16 43.05 20.34
N SER A 22 -14.60 43.37 19.15
CA SER A 22 -13.42 42.73 18.49
C SER A 22 -12.75 43.62 17.43
N ASN A 23 -11.43 43.47 17.16
CA ASN A 23 -10.64 44.21 16.16
C ASN A 23 -9.50 43.35 15.58
N ALA A 24 -9.51 43.06 14.28
CA ALA A 24 -8.34 42.54 13.56
C ALA A 24 -8.40 42.84 12.06
N ARG A 25 -7.40 43.56 11.54
CA ARG A 25 -7.31 44.04 10.16
C ARG A 25 -5.97 43.66 9.53
N VAL A 26 -6.01 42.74 8.57
CA VAL A 26 -5.13 42.66 7.39
C VAL A 26 -5.90 41.85 6.35
N ALA A 27 -6.20 42.40 5.16
CA ALA A 27 -6.86 41.63 4.11
C ALA A 27 -6.07 40.37 3.77
N PHE A 28 -6.79 39.32 3.44
CA PHE A 28 -6.33 37.97 3.17
C PHE A 28 -5.75 37.22 4.38
N SER A 29 -5.79 37.77 5.59
CA SER A 29 -5.26 37.09 6.80
C SER A 29 -6.21 36.07 7.43
N ARG A 30 -7.50 36.10 7.08
CA ARG A 30 -8.54 35.25 7.66
C ARG A 30 -8.75 33.98 6.85
N PRO A 31 -9.21 32.88 7.49
CA PRO A 31 -9.52 31.68 6.75
C PRO A 31 -10.68 31.87 5.80
N GLY A 32 -10.45 31.51 4.55
CA GLY A 32 -11.39 31.75 3.49
C GLY A 32 -10.70 32.10 2.18
N SER A 33 -11.51 32.69 1.32
CA SER A 33 -11.26 32.88 -0.10
C SER A 33 -11.87 34.21 -0.57
N MET A 34 -12.07 35.11 0.39
CA MET A 34 -12.48 36.51 0.20
C MET A 34 -11.38 37.41 0.82
N LEU A 35 -11.54 38.74 0.73
CA LEU A 35 -10.56 39.72 1.22
C LEU A 35 -10.54 39.74 2.75
N ARG A 36 -11.64 40.14 3.38
CA ARG A 36 -11.77 40.28 4.84
C ARG A 36 -12.90 39.41 5.37
N LEU A 37 -13.86 39.02 4.55
CA LEU A 37 -15.02 38.29 5.04
C LEU A 37 -14.73 36.80 5.26
N PRO A 38 -15.39 36.17 6.26
CA PRO A 38 -15.48 34.73 6.30
C PRO A 38 -16.11 34.23 5.01
N SER A 39 -15.64 33.10 4.52
CA SER A 39 -16.18 32.50 3.31
C SER A 39 -16.24 30.99 3.44
N ALA A 40 -17.33 30.40 2.97
CA ALA A 40 -17.41 28.97 2.77
C ALA A 40 -16.82 28.60 1.41
N SER A 41 -15.92 27.62 1.38
CA SER A 41 -15.50 27.01 0.12
C SER A 41 -16.48 25.89 -0.22
N ILE A 42 -17.21 26.06 -1.33
CA ILE A 42 -18.07 25.01 -1.91
C ILE A 42 -17.22 23.98 -2.67
N ALA A 43 -15.93 24.24 -2.87
CA ALA A 43 -15.01 23.30 -3.50
C ALA A 43 -14.80 22.06 -2.61
N SER A 44 -14.85 20.88 -3.24
CA SER A 44 -14.73 19.54 -2.65
C SER A 44 -13.36 19.21 -2.02
N ASN A 45 -12.48 20.20 -1.85
CA ASN A 45 -11.13 19.99 -1.37
C ASN A 45 -11.09 19.98 0.16
N TYR A 46 -11.70 18.95 0.76
CA TYR A 46 -11.48 18.64 2.16
C TYR A 46 -9.99 18.31 2.38
N ASN A 47 -9.38 18.82 3.46
CA ASN A 47 -7.96 18.67 3.81
C ASN A 47 -6.95 19.43 2.94
N GLN A 48 -7.22 20.70 2.65
CA GLN A 48 -6.22 21.63 2.11
C GLN A 48 -5.65 22.49 3.24
N TYR A 49 -4.32 22.50 3.36
CA TYR A 49 -3.61 23.44 4.22
C TYR A 49 -3.10 24.60 3.37
N ILE A 50 -3.25 25.81 3.88
CA ILE A 50 -2.79 27.02 3.22
C ILE A 50 -1.96 27.81 4.21
N VAL A 51 -0.75 28.15 3.81
CA VAL A 51 0.09 29.13 4.49
C VAL A 51 0.06 30.40 3.67
N GLY A 52 -0.05 31.55 4.30
CA GLY A 52 -0.02 32.81 3.57
C GLY A 52 0.62 33.95 4.34
N PHE A 53 1.03 34.93 3.56
CA PHE A 53 1.56 36.20 4.02
C PHE A 53 0.78 37.31 3.33
N SER A 54 0.43 38.35 4.07
CA SER A 54 -0.32 39.49 3.53
C SER A 54 0.13 40.78 4.19
N GLY A 55 -0.12 41.89 3.52
CA GLY A 55 0.11 43.21 4.06
C GLY A 55 -0.83 44.23 3.44
N GLU A 56 -1.08 45.29 4.20
CA GLU A 56 -1.90 46.41 3.79
C GLU A 56 -1.15 47.70 4.03
N ALA A 57 -1.12 48.58 3.03
CA ALA A 57 -0.60 49.93 3.16
C ALA A 57 -1.77 50.92 3.20
N THR A 58 -1.83 51.74 4.24
CA THR A 58 -2.81 52.84 4.40
C THR A 58 -2.21 54.19 4.06
N HIS A 59 -0.89 54.32 4.20
CA HIS A 59 -0.14 55.53 3.87
C HIS A 59 1.25 55.18 3.32
N SER A 60 1.49 55.50 2.05
CA SER A 60 2.72 55.16 1.32
C SER A 60 3.93 56.02 1.70
N SER A 61 3.75 57.32 1.91
CA SER A 61 4.89 58.22 2.22
C SER A 61 5.48 57.96 3.61
N ASP A 62 4.61 57.66 4.57
CA ASP A 62 4.98 57.52 5.99
C ASP A 62 5.26 56.05 6.34
N LEU A 63 5.33 55.17 5.34
CA LEU A 63 5.52 53.72 5.48
C LEU A 63 4.57 53.12 6.52
N ASN A 64 3.29 53.47 6.40
CA ASN A 64 2.26 53.01 7.31
C ASN A 64 1.63 51.72 6.77
N TYR A 65 2.07 50.59 7.32
CA TYR A 65 1.66 49.27 6.86
C TYR A 65 1.32 48.32 8.00
N SER A 66 0.40 47.40 7.70
CA SER A 66 0.06 46.24 8.53
C SER A 66 0.48 44.98 7.81
N SER A 67 0.79 43.91 8.54
CA SER A 67 1.20 42.65 7.94
C SER A 67 0.65 41.46 8.71
N ALA A 68 0.47 40.34 8.03
CA ALA A 68 -0.01 39.10 8.62
C ALA A 68 0.68 37.88 8.02
N ALA A 69 0.94 36.90 8.88
CA ALA A 69 1.29 35.54 8.52
C ALA A 69 0.21 34.61 9.06
N TYR A 70 -0.31 33.71 8.24
CA TYR A 70 -1.42 32.86 8.63
C TYR A 70 -1.30 31.44 8.11
N LEU A 71 -1.93 30.54 8.85
CA LEU A 71 -2.10 29.13 8.53
C LEU A 71 -3.59 28.81 8.64
N GLN A 72 -4.14 28.20 7.61
CA GLN A 72 -5.52 27.70 7.64
C GLN A 72 -5.60 26.27 7.12
N GLY A 73 -6.64 25.56 7.56
CA GLY A 73 -6.91 24.19 7.17
C GLY A 73 -8.40 23.89 7.16
N ILE A 74 -8.84 23.10 6.18
CA ILE A 74 -10.19 22.54 6.13
C ILE A 74 -10.10 21.08 6.55
N LEU A 75 -10.68 20.70 7.67
CA LEU A 75 -10.69 19.34 8.19
C LEU A 75 -11.79 18.49 7.53
N VAL A 76 -11.62 17.16 7.48
CA VAL A 76 -12.59 16.21 6.88
C VAL A 76 -14.00 16.36 7.46
N ASN A 77 -14.09 16.63 8.76
CA ASN A 77 -15.35 16.77 9.50
C ASN A 77 -16.06 18.13 9.24
N GLY A 78 -15.62 18.89 8.23
CA GLY A 78 -16.23 20.16 7.81
C GLY A 78 -15.88 21.35 8.69
N TYR A 79 -14.90 21.21 9.57
CA TYR A 79 -14.35 22.34 10.34
C TYR A 79 -13.29 23.06 9.53
N HIS A 80 -13.43 24.38 9.44
CA HIS A 80 -12.43 25.27 8.93
C HIS A 80 -11.73 25.90 10.13
N VAL A 81 -10.43 25.69 10.22
CA VAL A 81 -9.60 26.21 11.29
C VAL A 81 -8.54 27.13 10.72
N GLY A 82 -8.18 28.16 11.48
CA GLY A 82 -7.03 28.96 11.12
C GLY A 82 -6.48 29.77 12.27
N LEU A 83 -5.24 30.16 12.06
CA LEU A 83 -4.40 30.91 12.96
C LEU A 83 -3.73 32.02 12.17
N SER A 84 -3.75 33.25 12.65
CA SER A 84 -2.97 34.33 12.06
C SER A 84 -2.24 35.14 13.11
N TYR A 85 -1.00 35.50 12.80
CA TYR A 85 -0.21 36.49 13.51
C TYR A 85 -0.24 37.77 12.70
N ASN A 86 -0.59 38.88 13.33
CA ASN A 86 -0.81 40.16 12.67
C ASN A 86 -0.04 41.26 13.38
N THR A 87 0.45 42.23 12.62
CA THR A 87 1.13 43.43 13.12
C THR A 87 0.35 44.66 12.68
N ASN A 88 0.02 45.51 13.65
CA ASN A 88 -0.66 46.77 13.42
C ASN A 88 0.29 47.84 12.86
N PRO A 89 -0.27 48.89 12.24
CA PRO A 89 0.52 50.01 11.76
C PRO A 89 1.22 50.75 12.89
N LYS A 90 2.47 51.21 12.64
CA LYS A 90 3.30 51.94 13.61
C LYS A 90 2.92 53.41 13.80
N PHE A 91 2.15 53.98 12.87
CA PHE A 91 1.81 55.39 12.88
C PHE A 91 0.29 55.54 12.94
N LEU A 92 -0.23 55.79 14.14
CA LEU A 92 -1.65 56.11 14.31
C LEU A 92 -1.89 57.61 14.28
N LYS A 93 -0.86 58.40 14.61
CA LYS A 93 -0.85 59.87 14.61
C LYS A 93 0.39 60.40 13.89
N LEU A 94 0.24 61.42 13.05
CA LEU A 94 1.36 62.04 12.33
C LEU A 94 2.46 62.51 13.30
N GLY A 95 3.68 62.01 13.11
CA GLY A 95 4.87 62.44 13.86
C GLY A 95 5.10 61.75 15.22
N GLU A 96 4.27 60.80 15.63
CA GLU A 96 4.47 60.01 16.86
C GLU A 96 5.04 58.61 16.56
N SER A 97 6.06 58.19 17.31
CA SER A 97 6.61 56.82 17.24
C SER A 97 5.89 55.93 18.25
N THR A 98 4.89 55.16 17.83
CA THR A 98 4.28 54.11 18.68
C THR A 98 4.90 52.74 18.38
N SER A 99 4.94 51.86 19.37
CA SER A 99 5.30 50.46 19.15
C SER A 99 4.17 49.78 18.37
N SER A 100 4.48 49.11 17.25
CA SER A 100 3.49 48.26 16.55
C SER A 100 3.02 47.15 17.49
N ASP A 101 1.77 47.22 17.91
CA ASP A 101 1.17 46.11 18.64
C ASP A 101 0.95 44.93 17.68
N SER A 102 1.20 43.73 18.17
CA SER A 102 0.97 42.49 17.43
C SER A 102 -0.02 41.61 18.17
N TYR A 103 -0.81 40.84 17.42
CA TYR A 103 -1.79 39.94 18.00
C TYR A 103 -1.85 38.61 17.24
N ILE A 104 -2.26 37.58 17.97
CA ILE A 104 -2.60 36.28 17.40
C ILE A 104 -4.11 36.16 17.38
N SER A 105 -4.65 35.72 16.25
CA SER A 105 -6.08 35.46 16.09
C SER A 105 -6.34 34.01 15.72
N PHE A 106 -7.33 33.42 16.36
CA PHE A 106 -7.80 32.07 16.08
C PHE A 106 -9.18 32.13 15.44
N HIS A 107 -9.40 31.24 14.49
CA HIS A 107 -10.59 31.17 13.66
C HIS A 107 -11.06 29.73 13.58
N VAL A 108 -12.34 29.50 13.87
CA VAL A 108 -12.97 28.19 13.74
C VAL A 108 -14.39 28.37 13.23
N HIS A 109 -14.72 27.77 12.10
CA HIS A 109 -16.11 27.69 11.65
C HIS A 109 -16.43 26.31 11.11
N LYS A 110 -17.72 26.00 11.01
CA LYS A 110 -18.21 24.71 10.53
C LYS A 110 -19.33 24.92 9.55
N THR A 111 -19.25 24.22 8.41
CA THR A 111 -20.40 24.09 7.52
C THR A 111 -21.43 23.16 8.19
N VAL A 112 -22.57 23.72 8.62
CA VAL A 112 -23.64 22.95 9.29
C VAL A 112 -24.68 22.43 8.30
N PHE A 113 -24.78 23.06 7.12
CA PHE A 113 -25.66 22.63 6.04
C PHE A 113 -24.94 22.76 4.70
N ARG A 114 -25.10 21.75 3.84
CA ARG A 114 -24.58 21.72 2.48
C ARG A 114 -25.61 21.08 1.56
N GLY A 115 -26.22 21.90 0.71
CA GLY A 115 -26.96 21.46 -0.47
C GLY A 115 -26.09 21.54 -1.72
N ASN A 116 -26.65 21.24 -2.90
CA ASN A 116 -25.90 21.23 -4.16
C ASN A 116 -25.18 22.56 -4.45
N ASN A 117 -25.85 23.68 -4.18
CA ASN A 117 -25.36 25.02 -4.50
C ASN A 117 -25.38 25.97 -3.30
N VAL A 118 -25.80 25.50 -2.12
CA VAL A 118 -26.00 26.34 -0.93
C VAL A 118 -25.23 25.76 0.24
N THR A 119 -24.49 26.59 0.98
CA THR A 119 -23.92 26.23 2.27
C THR A 119 -24.37 27.19 3.36
N ILE A 120 -24.47 26.68 4.58
CA ILE A 120 -24.66 27.49 5.77
C ILE A 120 -23.54 27.14 6.75
N ASP A 121 -22.84 28.17 7.19
CA ASP A 121 -21.67 28.08 8.04
C ASP A 121 -21.90 28.90 9.31
N PHE A 122 -21.43 28.36 10.43
CA PHE A 122 -21.42 29.06 11.71
C PHE A 122 -20.02 29.01 12.29
N GLY A 123 -19.57 30.09 12.89
CA GLY A 123 -18.24 30.09 13.46
C GLY A 123 -17.89 31.28 14.31
N ILE A 124 -16.65 31.22 14.74
CA ILE A 124 -15.94 32.20 15.51
C ILE A 124 -14.75 32.64 14.65
N HIS A 125 -14.69 33.92 14.33
CA HIS A 125 -13.51 34.57 13.78
C HIS A 125 -12.92 35.51 14.82
N ASP A 126 -11.63 35.80 14.70
CA ASP A 126 -10.91 36.76 15.53
C ASP A 126 -11.06 36.52 17.04
N MET A 127 -10.81 35.29 17.50
CA MET A 127 -10.53 35.07 18.92
C MET A 127 -9.12 35.61 19.20
N LEU A 128 -9.06 36.84 19.71
CA LEU A 128 -7.83 37.62 19.80
C LEU A 128 -7.10 37.42 21.12
N TYR A 129 -5.82 37.07 21.01
CA TYR A 129 -4.88 37.11 22.12
C TYR A 129 -3.93 38.29 21.93
N THR A 130 -4.03 39.28 22.82
CA THR A 130 -3.15 40.45 22.85
C THR A 130 -2.61 40.63 24.28
N ALA A 131 -1.43 41.24 24.42
CA ALA A 131 -0.85 41.52 25.75
C ALA A 131 -1.40 42.80 26.40
N LYS A 132 -2.09 43.67 25.66
CA LYS A 132 -2.44 45.05 26.08
C LYS A 132 -3.92 45.42 25.94
N SER A 133 -4.76 44.58 25.34
CA SER A 133 -6.16 44.86 25.03
C SER A 133 -7.07 43.68 25.41
N PRO A 134 -8.36 43.93 25.74
CA PRO A 134 -9.28 42.85 26.15
C PRO A 134 -9.41 41.77 25.07
N HIS A 135 -9.49 40.51 25.51
CA HIS A 135 -9.78 39.36 24.66
C HIS A 135 -11.20 39.46 24.10
N ARG A 136 -11.34 39.16 22.80
CA ARG A 136 -12.53 39.52 22.01
C ARG A 136 -12.86 38.36 21.07
N VAL A 137 -14.15 38.16 20.74
CA VAL A 137 -14.67 37.00 20.00
C VAL A 137 -15.75 37.45 19.03
N SER A 138 -15.57 37.19 17.72
CA SER A 138 -16.55 37.54 16.69
C SER A 138 -17.33 36.30 16.24
N LEU A 139 -18.62 36.23 16.55
CA LEU A 139 -19.50 35.16 16.08
C LEU A 139 -20.09 35.54 14.72
N PHE A 140 -20.30 34.53 13.87
CA PHE A 140 -21.04 34.72 12.62
C PHE A 140 -21.85 33.51 12.20
N SER A 141 -22.81 33.83 11.35
CA SER A 141 -23.54 32.92 10.49
C SER A 141 -23.37 33.39 9.04
N LEU A 142 -23.18 32.46 8.12
CA LEU A 142 -22.94 32.76 6.71
C LEU A 142 -23.76 31.81 5.85
N ALA A 143 -24.60 32.36 4.98
CA ALA A 143 -25.23 31.63 3.90
C ALA A 143 -24.48 31.94 2.60
N SER A 144 -24.03 30.90 1.89
CA SER A 144 -23.37 31.05 0.60
C SER A 144 -24.11 30.29 -0.50
N TYR A 145 -24.19 30.88 -1.69
CA TYR A 145 -24.78 30.30 -2.88
C TYR A 145 -23.74 30.33 -4.02
N ALA A 146 -23.45 29.16 -4.60
CA ALA A 146 -22.62 29.03 -5.79
C ALA A 146 -23.49 28.78 -7.03
N HIS A 147 -23.22 29.52 -8.09
CA HIS A 147 -23.78 29.28 -9.41
C HIS A 147 -22.67 29.09 -10.43
N GLN A 148 -22.79 28.07 -11.26
CA GLN A 148 -21.91 27.86 -12.40
C GLN A 148 -22.64 28.26 -13.68
N PHE A 149 -22.07 29.21 -14.40
CA PHE A 149 -22.57 29.62 -15.70
C PHE A 149 -21.94 28.77 -16.82
N ASN A 150 -22.53 28.80 -18.01
CA ASN A 150 -21.92 28.22 -19.20
C ASN A 150 -20.59 28.94 -19.50
N HIS A 151 -19.56 28.18 -19.94
CA HIS A 151 -18.18 28.63 -20.21
C HIS A 151 -17.21 28.69 -19.00
N ASN A 152 -17.37 27.81 -18.00
CA ASN A 152 -16.46 27.65 -16.84
C ASN A 152 -16.38 28.86 -15.89
N TYR A 153 -17.30 29.82 -16.00
CA TYR A 153 -17.45 30.88 -15.01
C TYR A 153 -18.22 30.34 -13.80
N LYS A 154 -17.79 30.70 -12.59
CA LYS A 154 -18.51 30.40 -11.35
C LYS A 154 -18.66 31.68 -10.54
N MET A 155 -19.81 31.86 -9.91
CA MET A 155 -20.05 32.97 -9.00
C MET A 155 -20.50 32.44 -7.66
N ASP A 156 -19.78 32.85 -6.62
CA ASP A 156 -20.14 32.59 -5.25
C ASP A 156 -20.68 33.90 -4.65
N CYS A 157 -21.89 33.85 -4.12
CA CYS A 157 -22.51 34.95 -3.39
C CYS A 157 -22.65 34.52 -1.94
N SER A 158 -22.22 35.36 -1.01
CA SER A 158 -22.26 35.08 0.41
C SER A 158 -22.98 36.22 1.11
N PHE A 159 -23.92 35.89 1.98
CA PHE A 159 -24.59 36.82 2.88
C PHE A 159 -24.40 36.30 4.30
N GLY A 160 -23.83 37.14 5.16
CA GLY A 160 -23.58 36.77 6.54
C GLY A 160 -24.12 37.79 7.52
N LEU A 161 -24.41 37.29 8.71
CA LEU A 161 -24.70 38.07 9.89
C LEU A 161 -23.64 37.76 10.93
N GLY A 162 -23.18 38.76 11.63
CA GLY A 162 -22.23 38.59 12.73
C GLY A 162 -22.47 39.63 13.81
N THR A 163 -21.63 39.58 14.83
CA THR A 163 -21.69 40.50 15.98
C THR A 163 -21.33 41.95 15.65
N GLY A 164 -21.23 42.31 14.37
CA GLY A 164 -20.75 43.61 13.89
C GLY A 164 -19.24 43.74 13.80
N TYR A 165 -18.48 42.88 14.49
CA TYR A 165 -17.02 43.05 14.61
C TYR A 165 -16.18 42.38 13.52
N ILE A 166 -16.77 41.51 12.70
CA ILE A 166 -16.12 40.98 11.49
C ILE A 166 -15.87 42.10 10.47
N ALA A 167 -16.81 43.05 10.47
CA ALA A 167 -16.93 44.22 9.61
C ALA A 167 -16.33 45.50 10.23
N SER A 168 -15.92 45.45 11.50
CA SER A 168 -15.40 46.62 12.22
C SER A 168 -13.94 46.88 11.86
N ASP A 169 -13.67 48.06 11.28
CA ASP A 169 -12.34 48.52 10.88
C ASP A 169 -11.83 49.69 11.76
N SER A 170 -11.84 49.53 13.08
CA SER A 170 -11.46 50.65 13.96
C SER A 170 -9.93 50.83 13.99
N HIS A 171 -9.41 51.76 13.18
CA HIS A 171 -8.01 52.21 13.22
C HIS A 171 -7.61 52.92 14.52
N LYS A 172 -8.55 53.08 15.45
CA LYS A 172 -8.38 53.65 16.78
C LYS A 172 -8.17 52.51 17.78
N TYR A 173 -6.91 52.16 18.06
CA TYR A 173 -6.56 50.99 18.89
C TYR A 173 -6.30 51.31 20.37
N ILE A 174 -6.31 52.59 20.76
CA ILE A 174 -5.75 53.04 22.07
C ILE A 174 -6.82 53.37 23.11
N ASP A 175 -8.09 53.52 22.74
CA ASP A 175 -9.09 54.06 23.67
C ASP A 175 -10.12 53.01 24.12
N SER A 176 -10.01 52.55 25.36
CA SER A 176 -10.96 51.63 26.00
C SER A 176 -12.31 52.29 26.33
N ASN A 177 -12.44 53.61 26.14
CA ASN A 177 -13.61 54.39 26.54
C ASN A 177 -14.49 54.88 25.38
N TYR A 178 -14.15 54.58 24.12
CA TYR A 178 -15.07 54.87 23.02
C TYR A 178 -16.20 53.84 22.98
N PRO A 179 -17.47 54.26 22.87
CA PRO A 179 -18.55 53.34 22.58
C PRO A 179 -18.19 52.56 21.33
N SER A 180 -18.42 51.26 21.34
CA SER A 180 -18.46 50.46 20.11
C SER A 180 -19.46 51.13 19.20
N ASP A 181 -18.99 51.83 18.16
CA ASP A 181 -19.78 51.85 16.94
C ASP A 181 -20.01 50.38 16.61
N SER A 182 -21.27 49.95 16.73
CA SER A 182 -21.70 48.64 16.30
C SER A 182 -21.35 48.55 14.83
N GLY A 183 -20.24 47.88 14.51
CA GLY A 183 -19.86 47.62 13.13
C GLY A 183 -21.01 46.91 12.40
N GLN A 184 -20.97 46.92 11.08
CA GLN A 184 -22.06 46.39 10.27
C GLN A 184 -22.40 44.94 10.67
N GLU A 185 -23.60 44.71 11.21
CA GLU A 185 -24.03 43.39 11.67
C GLU A 185 -24.23 42.39 10.52
N PHE A 186 -24.35 42.89 9.29
CA PHE A 186 -24.40 42.08 8.08
C PHE A 186 -23.22 42.36 7.16
N PHE A 187 -22.88 41.37 6.36
CA PHE A 187 -21.87 41.50 5.32
C PHE A 187 -22.23 40.69 4.07
N ILE A 188 -21.73 41.14 2.94
CA ILE A 188 -22.01 40.53 1.63
C ILE A 188 -20.69 40.29 0.90
N GLY A 189 -20.50 39.09 0.37
CA GLY A 189 -19.34 38.73 -0.44
C GLY A 189 -19.77 38.25 -1.81
N PHE A 190 -19.05 38.67 -2.84
CA PHE A 190 -19.16 38.18 -4.20
C PHE A 190 -17.79 37.74 -4.69
N ARG A 191 -17.73 36.53 -5.23
CA ARG A 191 -16.54 36.03 -5.90
C ARG A 191 -16.91 35.51 -7.28
N LEU A 192 -16.30 36.09 -8.29
CA LEU A 192 -16.41 35.65 -9.68
C LEU A 192 -15.14 34.90 -10.08
N HIS A 193 -15.25 33.60 -10.26
CA HIS A 193 -14.23 32.77 -10.87
C HIS A 193 -14.32 32.88 -12.40
N THR A 194 -13.20 33.23 -13.03
CA THR A 194 -13.09 33.36 -14.49
C THR A 194 -12.14 32.32 -15.06
N PRO A 195 -12.35 31.87 -16.31
CA PRO A 195 -11.42 30.97 -16.99
C PRO A 195 -10.16 31.67 -17.52
N LEU A 196 -9.91 32.93 -17.13
CA LEU A 196 -8.69 33.64 -17.50
C LEU A 196 -7.49 32.87 -16.93
N ILE A 197 -6.53 32.56 -17.80
CA ILE A 197 -5.35 31.75 -17.43
C ILE A 197 -5.79 30.40 -16.81
N LYS A 198 -6.75 29.71 -17.46
CA LYS A 198 -7.32 28.43 -16.99
C LYS A 198 -6.26 27.38 -16.63
N SER A 199 -5.15 27.34 -17.37
CA SER A 199 -4.03 26.42 -17.10
C SER A 199 -3.39 26.62 -15.72
N MET A 200 -3.55 27.81 -15.13
CA MET A 200 -3.02 28.18 -13.81
C MET A 200 -4.08 28.17 -12.71
N GLY A 201 -5.33 27.82 -13.01
CA GLY A 201 -6.40 27.70 -12.00
C GLY A 201 -7.48 28.77 -12.04
N GLY A 202 -7.41 29.73 -12.99
CA GLY A 202 -8.45 30.74 -13.19
C GLY A 202 -8.31 31.97 -12.28
N VAL A 203 -8.45 33.17 -12.84
CA VAL A 203 -8.45 34.43 -12.07
C VAL A 203 -9.79 34.63 -11.37
N GLN A 204 -9.76 35.02 -10.10
CA GLN A 204 -10.93 35.29 -9.29
C GLN A 204 -11.03 36.78 -8.99
N PHE A 205 -12.19 37.38 -9.21
CA PHE A 205 -12.51 38.74 -8.77
C PHE A 205 -13.35 38.69 -7.51
N LEU A 206 -13.03 39.54 -6.54
CA LEU A 206 -13.60 39.58 -5.21
C LEU A 206 -14.23 40.95 -4.99
N MET A 207 -15.44 40.98 -4.45
CA MET A 207 -16.10 42.19 -3.98
C MET A 207 -16.77 41.89 -2.65
N GLU A 208 -16.57 42.76 -1.66
CA GLU A 208 -17.13 42.63 -0.34
C GLU A 208 -17.81 43.92 0.08
N PHE A 209 -18.84 43.78 0.90
CA PHE A 209 -19.48 44.86 1.61
C PHE A 209 -19.57 44.51 3.09
N ASP A 210 -18.91 45.30 3.93
CA ASP A 210 -18.85 45.14 5.38
C ASP A 210 -19.03 46.50 6.10
N GLY A 211 -19.76 47.42 5.48
CA GLY A 211 -19.82 48.83 5.90
C GLY A 211 -18.97 49.75 5.01
N GLY A 212 -18.01 49.17 4.28
CA GLY A 212 -17.35 49.76 3.11
C GLY A 212 -17.35 48.80 1.93
N ILE A 213 -16.95 49.26 0.74
CA ILE A 213 -16.78 48.44 -0.46
C ILE A 213 -15.32 48.01 -0.54
N ASN A 214 -15.05 46.70 -0.47
CA ASN A 214 -13.72 46.16 -0.68
C ASN A 214 -13.69 45.41 -2.02
N LEU A 215 -12.63 45.63 -2.81
CA LEU A 215 -12.45 45.00 -4.11
C LEU A 215 -11.12 44.27 -4.13
N GLY A 216 -11.05 43.14 -4.83
CA GLY A 216 -9.76 42.53 -5.09
C GLY A 216 -9.78 41.39 -6.08
N THR A 217 -8.64 40.72 -6.17
CA THR A 217 -8.38 39.66 -7.12
C THR A 217 -7.47 38.61 -6.52
N SER A 218 -7.70 37.36 -6.91
CA SER A 218 -6.83 36.22 -6.61
C SER A 218 -6.36 35.58 -7.91
N ILE A 219 -5.05 35.58 -8.12
CA ILE A 219 -4.38 35.13 -9.34
C ILE A 219 -3.52 33.92 -8.95
N PRO A 220 -3.97 32.70 -9.25
CA PRO A 220 -3.16 31.52 -9.00
C PRO A 220 -1.98 31.46 -9.99
N PHE A 221 -0.80 31.11 -9.47
CA PHE A 221 0.42 30.93 -10.26
C PHE A 221 1.04 29.56 -10.04
N GLY A 222 0.75 28.65 -10.98
CA GLY A 222 1.09 27.24 -10.84
C GLY A 222 0.18 26.53 -9.83
N PRO A 223 0.51 25.27 -9.46
CA PRO A 223 -0.36 24.44 -8.64
C PRO A 223 -0.34 24.78 -7.14
N ALA A 224 0.68 25.51 -6.69
CA ALA A 224 0.98 25.69 -5.27
C ALA A 224 0.82 27.12 -4.77
N PHE A 225 0.74 28.13 -5.63
CA PHE A 225 0.77 29.51 -5.19
C PHE A 225 -0.37 30.36 -5.73
N THR A 226 -0.79 31.35 -4.95
CA THR A 226 -1.79 32.36 -5.34
C THR A 226 -1.33 33.74 -4.90
N LEU A 227 -1.38 34.70 -5.82
CA LEU A 227 -1.18 36.11 -5.52
C LEU A 227 -2.55 36.76 -5.31
N ASN A 228 -2.69 37.47 -4.20
CA ASN A 228 -3.87 38.23 -3.88
C ASN A 228 -3.53 39.72 -3.89
N ALA A 229 -4.41 40.52 -4.45
CA ALA A 229 -4.33 41.97 -4.41
C ALA A 229 -5.71 42.55 -4.14
N GLY A 230 -5.79 43.67 -3.43
CA GLY A 230 -7.07 44.26 -3.08
C GLY A 230 -6.96 45.72 -2.69
N ILE A 231 -8.11 46.37 -2.66
CA ILE A 231 -8.33 47.71 -2.16
C ILE A 231 -9.49 47.62 -1.17
N THR A 232 -9.27 48.14 0.03
CA THR A 232 -10.29 48.19 1.08
C THR A 232 -10.80 49.60 1.22
N HIS A 233 -12.07 49.78 1.60
CA HIS A 233 -12.77 51.06 1.54
C HIS A 233 -12.57 51.80 0.21
N PHE A 234 -12.83 51.11 -0.90
CA PHE A 234 -12.66 51.61 -2.25
C PHE A 234 -13.45 52.92 -2.49
N GLU A 235 -14.59 53.09 -1.84
CA GLU A 235 -15.39 54.32 -1.83
C GLU A 235 -14.60 55.54 -1.35
N ASN A 236 -13.59 55.34 -0.50
CA ASN A 236 -12.74 56.36 0.07
C ASN A 236 -11.35 56.43 -0.60
N LEU A 237 -11.10 55.72 -1.70
CA LEU A 237 -9.77 55.63 -2.33
C LEU A 237 -9.14 57.00 -2.65
N GLY A 238 -9.96 58.02 -2.91
CA GLY A 238 -9.48 59.40 -3.13
C GLY A 238 -8.76 60.02 -1.94
N LYS A 239 -8.99 59.50 -0.72
CA LYS A 239 -8.36 59.93 0.53
C LYS A 239 -7.13 59.08 0.89
N PHE A 240 -6.63 58.26 -0.03
CA PHE A 240 -5.43 57.47 0.21
C PHE A 240 -4.22 58.39 0.45
N ASN A 241 -3.46 58.14 1.52
CA ASN A 241 -2.42 59.05 2.05
C ASN A 241 -2.94 60.35 2.69
N GLU A 242 -4.20 60.41 3.11
CA GLU A 242 -4.68 61.53 3.92
C GLU A 242 -4.79 61.15 5.39
N TRP A 243 -4.42 62.09 6.26
CA TRP A 243 -4.67 61.98 7.70
C TRP A 243 -6.05 62.56 8.02
N GLY A 244 -6.78 61.88 8.90
CA GLY A 244 -8.08 62.33 9.39
C GLY A 244 -7.98 63.37 10.50
N GLU A 245 -9.11 63.63 11.17
CA GLU A 245 -9.18 64.59 12.28
C GLU A 245 -8.18 64.27 13.40
N GLY A 246 -7.51 65.31 13.91
CA GLY A 246 -6.49 65.16 14.95
C GLY A 246 -5.17 64.52 14.47
N ASN A 247 -4.93 64.51 13.16
CA ASN A 247 -3.83 63.81 12.51
C ASN A 247 -3.85 62.29 12.75
N LEU A 248 -5.03 61.72 12.99
CA LEU A 248 -5.21 60.30 13.21
C LEU A 248 -5.66 59.60 11.92
N LEU A 249 -5.31 58.33 11.76
CA LEU A 249 -5.84 57.53 10.66
C LEU A 249 -7.36 57.32 10.86
N SER A 250 -8.17 57.59 9.84
CA SER A 250 -9.62 57.41 9.92
C SER A 250 -10.00 55.92 10.01
N SER A 251 -11.15 55.60 10.61
CA SER A 251 -11.63 54.22 10.71
C SER A 251 -11.92 53.59 9.34
N ASP A 252 -12.35 54.39 8.38
CA ASP A 252 -12.69 54.00 7.01
C ASP A 252 -11.57 54.29 6.01
N ALA A 253 -10.32 54.41 6.50
CA ALA A 253 -9.19 54.75 5.66
C ALA A 253 -8.95 53.66 4.59
N PRO A 254 -8.83 54.04 3.31
CA PRO A 254 -8.57 53.08 2.25
C PRO A 254 -7.20 52.44 2.43
N ALA A 255 -7.09 51.15 2.10
CA ALA A 255 -5.81 50.45 2.12
C ALA A 255 -5.59 49.61 0.88
N LEU A 256 -4.36 49.61 0.40
CA LEU A 256 -3.89 48.73 -0.67
C LEU A 256 -3.37 47.44 -0.05
N ALA A 257 -3.99 46.32 -0.40
CA ALA A 257 -3.68 45.00 0.11
C ALA A 257 -2.91 44.17 -0.91
N ILE A 258 -1.92 43.42 -0.45
CA ILE A 258 -1.24 42.39 -1.23
C ILE A 258 -1.00 41.16 -0.36
N GLY A 259 -1.10 39.97 -0.94
CA GLY A 259 -0.81 38.74 -0.23
C GLY A 259 -0.34 37.63 -1.15
N VAL A 260 0.44 36.71 -0.59
CA VAL A 260 0.88 35.50 -1.26
C VAL A 260 0.42 34.31 -0.43
N GLN A 261 -0.27 33.39 -1.08
CA GLN A 261 -0.74 32.14 -0.51
C GLN A 261 0.03 30.98 -1.11
N ILE A 262 0.36 30.02 -0.26
CA ILE A 262 0.95 28.73 -0.60
C ILE A 262 -0.09 27.68 -0.25
N ASN A 263 -0.72 27.15 -1.30
CA ASN A 263 -1.55 25.96 -1.23
C ASN A 263 -0.63 24.76 -1.08
N ILE A 264 -0.70 24.07 0.05
CA ILE A 264 0.06 22.86 0.29
C ILE A 264 -0.80 21.70 -0.22
N PRO A 265 -0.52 21.16 -1.43
CA PRO A 265 -1.26 20.01 -1.93
C PRO A 265 -0.99 18.82 -1.02
N ARG A 266 -2.05 18.10 -0.63
CA ARG A 266 -1.85 16.76 -0.07
C ARG A 266 -1.24 15.89 -1.15
N ARG A 267 -0.30 15.01 -0.76
CA ARG A 267 0.23 13.96 -1.64
C ARG A 267 -0.97 13.22 -2.24
N ALA A 268 -1.14 13.29 -3.56
CA ALA A 268 -2.28 12.67 -4.23
C ALA A 268 -2.34 11.20 -3.80
N TYR A 269 -3.49 10.78 -3.26
CA TYR A 269 -3.74 9.39 -2.97
C TYR A 269 -3.56 8.59 -4.25
N LYS A 270 -2.52 7.76 -4.31
CA LYS A 270 -2.40 6.74 -5.34
C LYS A 270 -3.30 5.61 -4.89
N LYS A 271 -4.38 5.37 -5.63
CA LYS A 271 -5.19 4.17 -5.44
C LYS A 271 -4.25 2.96 -5.42
N PRO A 272 -4.34 2.07 -4.41
CA PRO A 272 -3.54 0.86 -4.40
C PRO A 272 -3.83 0.10 -5.70
N ILE A 273 -2.78 -0.14 -6.47
CA ILE A 273 -2.86 -0.95 -7.67
C ILE A 273 -2.79 -2.39 -7.18
N THR A 274 -3.90 -3.11 -7.29
CA THR A 274 -3.98 -4.54 -6.98
C THR A 274 -4.17 -5.33 -8.26
N ASN A 275 -3.52 -6.50 -8.34
CA ASN A 275 -3.71 -7.44 -9.45
C ASN A 275 -4.96 -8.31 -9.27
N ILE A 276 -5.68 -8.18 -8.14
CA ILE A 276 -6.88 -8.96 -7.84
C ILE A 276 -8.12 -8.15 -8.27
N PRO A 277 -8.86 -8.60 -9.31
CA PRO A 277 -9.96 -7.83 -9.89
C PRO A 277 -11.09 -7.50 -8.90
N GLU A 278 -11.38 -8.40 -7.96
CA GLU A 278 -12.46 -8.25 -6.98
C GLU A 278 -12.16 -7.16 -5.93
N LEU A 279 -10.89 -7.03 -5.52
CA LEU A 279 -10.45 -5.99 -4.60
C LEU A 279 -10.47 -4.60 -5.24
N SER A 280 -10.22 -4.52 -6.56
CA SER A 280 -10.27 -3.26 -7.30
C SER A 280 -11.64 -2.57 -7.20
N ASN A 281 -12.73 -3.35 -7.23
CA ASN A 281 -14.09 -2.85 -7.08
C ASN A 281 -14.37 -2.37 -5.66
N ILE A 282 -13.84 -3.05 -4.65
CA ILE A 282 -13.97 -2.67 -3.24
C ILE A 282 -13.23 -1.35 -2.98
N TYR A 283 -11.97 -1.22 -3.43
CA TYR A 283 -11.21 0.04 -3.31
C TYR A 283 -11.89 1.22 -4.02
N ASN A 284 -12.63 0.95 -5.10
CA ASN A 284 -13.36 1.98 -5.83
C ASN A 284 -14.66 2.44 -5.14
N GLN A 285 -15.20 1.65 -4.20
CA GLN A 285 -16.46 1.95 -3.50
C GLN A 285 -16.26 2.58 -2.11
N ILE A 286 -15.04 2.62 -1.59
CA ILE A 286 -14.77 3.12 -0.24
C ILE A 286 -14.64 4.65 -0.24
N PRO A 287 -15.46 5.38 0.55
CA PRO A 287 -15.33 6.82 0.70
C PRO A 287 -13.99 7.17 1.35
N TYR A 288 -13.30 8.16 0.79
CA TYR A 288 -12.00 8.60 1.30
C TYR A 288 -12.14 9.42 2.59
N ASP A 289 -11.63 8.90 3.71
CA ASP A 289 -11.44 9.62 4.99
C ASP A 289 -10.05 9.29 5.57
N ALA A 290 -9.46 10.18 6.36
CA ALA A 290 -8.15 10.00 7.00
C ALA A 290 -8.10 8.79 7.96
N SER A 291 -9.24 8.37 8.51
CA SER A 291 -9.39 7.12 9.27
C SER A 291 -9.21 5.87 8.39
N VAL A 292 -9.65 5.96 7.12
CA VAL A 292 -9.53 4.92 6.10
C VAL A 292 -8.08 4.79 5.61
N ASP A 293 -7.30 5.87 5.56
CA ASP A 293 -5.87 5.80 5.15
C ASP A 293 -5.04 4.88 6.07
N SER A 294 -5.24 4.95 7.39
CA SER A 294 -4.54 4.06 8.34
C SER A 294 -4.98 2.61 8.19
N LEU A 295 -6.29 2.38 8.10
CA LEU A 295 -6.89 1.06 7.87
C LEU A 295 -6.47 0.46 6.52
N MET A 296 -6.36 1.27 5.47
CA MET A 296 -5.94 0.84 4.13
C MET A 296 -4.46 0.52 4.07
N ASN A 297 -3.61 1.29 4.77
CA ASN A 297 -2.20 0.96 4.89
C ASN A 297 -2.00 -0.36 5.66
N GLN A 298 -2.79 -0.60 6.72
CA GLN A 298 -2.79 -1.88 7.43
C GLN A 298 -3.31 -3.02 6.54
N ALA A 299 -4.39 -2.79 5.79
CA ALA A 299 -4.93 -3.77 4.85
C ALA A 299 -3.93 -4.11 3.73
N ASN A 300 -3.26 -3.12 3.14
CA ASN A 300 -2.23 -3.35 2.13
C ASN A 300 -1.04 -4.12 2.69
N PHE A 301 -0.60 -3.80 3.91
CA PHE A 301 0.45 -4.56 4.59
C PHE A 301 0.04 -6.03 4.79
N LEU A 302 -1.20 -6.27 5.23
CA LEU A 302 -1.74 -7.63 5.41
C LEU A 302 -1.89 -8.37 4.08
N ILE A 303 -2.35 -7.71 3.02
CA ILE A 303 -2.49 -8.29 1.68
C ILE A 303 -1.12 -8.68 1.14
N HIS A 304 -0.12 -7.79 1.19
CA HIS A 304 1.23 -8.13 0.74
C HIS A 304 1.85 -9.26 1.57
N SER A 305 1.66 -9.23 2.90
CA SER A 305 2.11 -10.33 3.76
C SER A 305 1.43 -11.67 3.40
N LEU A 306 0.16 -11.62 2.99
CA LEU A 306 -0.57 -12.80 2.53
C LEU A 306 -0.09 -13.26 1.15
N GLU A 307 0.15 -12.35 0.21
CA GLU A 307 0.71 -12.64 -1.11
C GLU A 307 2.07 -13.34 -0.99
N ASP A 308 2.96 -12.81 -0.14
CA ASP A 308 4.27 -13.41 0.14
C ASP A 308 4.12 -14.82 0.75
N SER A 309 3.18 -14.99 1.69
CA SER A 309 2.89 -16.30 2.30
C SER A 309 2.37 -17.32 1.28
N ILE A 310 1.48 -16.90 0.37
CA ILE A 310 0.94 -17.75 -0.69
C ILE A 310 2.05 -18.16 -1.67
N ALA A 311 2.93 -17.22 -2.03
CA ALA A 311 4.07 -17.51 -2.91
C ALA A 311 5.01 -18.56 -2.30
N LEU A 312 5.31 -18.45 -0.99
CA LEU A 312 6.10 -19.45 -0.26
C LEU A 312 5.41 -20.82 -0.24
N GLN A 313 4.09 -20.87 -0.01
CA GLN A 313 3.32 -22.12 -0.04
C GLN A 313 3.31 -22.77 -1.43
N GLN A 314 3.15 -21.98 -2.50
CA GLN A 314 3.25 -22.50 -3.87
C GLN A 314 4.64 -23.06 -4.17
N GLN A 315 5.70 -22.40 -3.72
CA GLN A 315 7.06 -22.92 -3.88
C GLN A 315 7.26 -24.24 -3.12
N ALA A 316 6.77 -24.34 -1.88
CA ALA A 316 6.82 -25.56 -1.10
C ALA A 316 6.04 -26.70 -1.76
N TYR A 317 4.85 -26.42 -2.28
CA TYR A 317 4.04 -27.38 -3.03
C TYR A 317 4.76 -27.88 -4.29
N ASN A 318 5.32 -26.99 -5.11
CA ASN A 318 6.04 -27.36 -6.32
C ASN A 318 7.28 -28.20 -6.01
N THR A 319 7.97 -27.90 -4.91
CA THR A 319 9.11 -28.69 -4.44
C THR A 319 8.66 -30.09 -4.03
N ALA A 320 7.58 -30.20 -3.24
CA ALA A 320 7.01 -31.48 -2.84
C ALA A 320 6.56 -32.31 -4.06
N LEU A 321 5.92 -31.68 -5.04
CA LEU A 321 5.52 -32.33 -6.29
C LEU A 321 6.73 -32.87 -7.05
N SER A 322 7.77 -32.06 -7.23
CA SER A 322 9.01 -32.50 -7.89
C SER A 322 9.70 -33.65 -7.15
N THR A 323 9.69 -33.64 -5.81
CA THR A 323 10.24 -34.75 -5.02
C THR A 323 9.42 -36.01 -5.18
N ASN A 324 8.09 -35.90 -5.25
CA ASN A 324 7.20 -37.04 -5.46
C ASN A 324 7.41 -37.68 -6.84
N GLU A 325 7.53 -36.87 -7.89
CA GLU A 325 7.88 -37.37 -9.23
C GLU A 325 9.26 -38.05 -9.24
N GLY A 326 10.23 -37.53 -8.47
CA GLY A 326 11.53 -38.14 -8.28
C GLY A 326 11.46 -39.53 -7.63
N LEU A 327 10.65 -39.66 -6.57
CA LEU A 327 10.41 -40.93 -5.89
C LEU A 327 9.70 -41.93 -6.80
N HIS A 328 8.72 -41.50 -7.59
CA HIS A 328 8.06 -42.37 -8.57
C HIS A 328 9.05 -42.93 -9.61
N ARG A 329 9.96 -42.09 -10.14
CA ARG A 329 11.02 -42.57 -11.05
C ARG A 329 11.96 -43.56 -10.37
N TYR A 330 12.28 -43.34 -9.10
CA TYR A 330 13.13 -44.25 -8.34
C TYR A 330 12.46 -45.60 -8.07
N ILE A 331 11.17 -45.61 -7.75
CA ILE A 331 10.38 -46.84 -7.59
C ILE A 331 10.39 -47.63 -8.90
N HIS A 332 10.11 -46.99 -10.04
CA HIS A 332 10.16 -47.66 -11.34
C HIS A 332 11.54 -48.26 -11.65
N PHE A 333 12.62 -47.52 -11.36
CA PHE A 333 13.97 -48.05 -11.51
C PHE A 333 14.22 -49.30 -10.66
N LEU A 334 13.73 -49.32 -9.42
CA LEU A 334 13.84 -50.48 -8.54
C LEU A 334 12.99 -51.66 -9.03
N GLU A 335 11.78 -51.41 -9.53
CA GLU A 335 10.91 -52.42 -10.13
C GLU A 335 11.55 -53.06 -11.37
N ASP A 336 12.15 -52.25 -12.25
CA ASP A 336 12.88 -52.73 -13.42
C ASP A 336 14.10 -53.57 -13.01
N SER A 337 14.88 -53.08 -12.05
CA SER A 337 16.05 -53.79 -11.51
C SER A 337 15.66 -55.14 -10.89
N LEU A 338 14.57 -55.16 -10.11
CA LEU A 338 14.05 -56.39 -9.51
C LEU A 338 13.56 -57.38 -10.57
N SER A 339 12.87 -56.88 -11.61
CA SER A 339 12.39 -57.70 -12.72
C SER A 339 13.53 -58.39 -13.46
N VAL A 340 14.66 -57.71 -13.65
CA VAL A 340 15.87 -58.29 -14.25
C VAL A 340 16.43 -59.42 -13.37
N VAL A 341 16.52 -59.21 -12.05
CA VAL A 341 17.02 -60.23 -11.11
C VAL A 341 16.10 -61.46 -11.09
N ILE A 342 14.77 -61.26 -11.06
CA ILE A 342 13.79 -62.35 -11.11
C ILE A 342 13.90 -63.12 -12.44
N LEU A 343 14.11 -62.41 -13.55
CA LEU A 343 14.28 -63.05 -14.85
C LEU A 343 15.56 -63.90 -14.92
N ASP A 344 16.68 -63.38 -14.40
CA ASP A 344 17.94 -64.13 -14.32
C ASP A 344 17.80 -65.41 -13.48
N ASP A 345 17.13 -65.32 -12.33
CA ASP A 345 16.87 -66.49 -11.47
C ASP A 345 15.99 -67.53 -12.18
N ARG A 346 14.92 -67.10 -12.85
CA ARG A 346 14.07 -68.01 -13.64
C ARG A 346 14.85 -68.70 -14.75
N LEU A 347 15.67 -67.95 -15.49
CA LEU A 347 16.50 -68.52 -16.56
C LEU A 347 17.49 -69.55 -16.01
N LYS A 348 18.10 -69.28 -14.83
CA LYS A 348 18.96 -70.26 -14.15
C LYS A 348 18.21 -71.52 -13.74
N GLN A 349 17.01 -71.38 -13.18
CA GLN A 349 16.18 -72.53 -12.81
C GLN A 349 15.76 -73.36 -14.04
N ASP A 350 15.35 -72.71 -15.13
CA ASP A 350 14.98 -73.40 -16.37
C ASP A 350 16.19 -74.14 -16.98
N ASN A 351 17.35 -73.47 -17.05
CA ASN A 351 18.59 -74.09 -17.52
C ASN A 351 19.02 -75.26 -16.63
N LEU A 352 18.88 -75.14 -15.30
CA LEU A 352 19.15 -76.24 -14.37
C LEU A 352 18.21 -77.42 -14.61
N ASN A 353 16.90 -77.16 -14.75
CA ASN A 353 15.90 -78.19 -15.03
C ASN A 353 16.21 -78.92 -16.35
N ASP A 354 16.59 -78.19 -17.39
CA ASP A 354 16.97 -78.78 -18.68
C ASP A 354 18.28 -79.57 -18.59
N ALA A 355 19.27 -79.06 -17.86
CA ALA A 355 20.50 -79.80 -17.59
C ALA A 355 20.25 -81.10 -16.80
N MET A 356 19.36 -81.06 -15.80
CA MET A 356 18.93 -82.24 -15.05
C MET A 356 18.24 -83.29 -15.93
N LYS A 357 17.41 -82.88 -16.90
CA LYS A 357 16.82 -83.81 -17.88
C LYS A 357 17.89 -84.51 -18.71
N PHE A 358 18.90 -83.76 -19.17
CA PHE A 358 20.02 -84.33 -19.91
C PHE A 358 20.86 -85.29 -19.05
N LEU A 359 21.08 -84.98 -17.77
CA LEU A 359 21.77 -85.87 -16.84
C LEU A 359 20.99 -87.14 -16.54
N SER A 360 19.67 -87.06 -16.39
CA SER A 360 18.82 -88.23 -16.20
C SER A 360 18.91 -89.18 -17.41
N LYS A 361 18.88 -88.65 -18.64
CA LYS A 361 19.10 -89.45 -19.86
C LYS A 361 20.52 -90.02 -19.92
N SER A 362 21.51 -89.24 -19.51
CA SER A 362 22.89 -89.72 -19.45
C SER A 362 23.04 -90.86 -18.44
N LEU A 363 22.35 -90.81 -17.31
CA LEU A 363 22.37 -91.86 -16.30
C LEU A 363 21.78 -93.16 -16.85
N GLU A 364 20.64 -93.06 -17.53
CA GLU A 364 19.97 -94.20 -18.18
C GLU A 364 20.89 -94.85 -19.24
N ALA A 365 21.51 -94.05 -20.10
CA ALA A 365 22.46 -94.54 -21.10
C ALA A 365 23.72 -95.16 -20.45
N TYR A 366 24.21 -94.58 -19.35
CA TYR A 366 25.36 -95.09 -18.60
C TYR A 366 25.11 -96.49 -18.02
N TYR A 367 23.93 -96.74 -17.43
CA TYR A 367 23.57 -98.08 -16.96
C TYR A 367 23.27 -99.06 -18.07
N SER A 368 22.86 -98.57 -19.24
CA SER A 368 22.72 -99.37 -20.46
C SER A 368 24.06 -99.66 -21.16
N GLU A 369 25.18 -99.26 -20.55
CA GLU A 369 26.56 -99.37 -21.08
C GLU A 369 26.82 -98.63 -22.40
N GLU A 370 25.93 -97.68 -22.75
CA GLU A 370 26.06 -96.81 -23.93
C GLU A 370 26.87 -95.54 -23.57
N TYR A 371 28.17 -95.71 -23.30
CA TYR A 371 29.01 -94.62 -22.76
C TYR A 371 29.16 -93.41 -23.67
N GLU A 372 29.21 -93.60 -25.00
CA GLU A 372 29.29 -92.49 -25.96
C GLU A 372 27.99 -91.66 -25.97
N THR A 373 26.84 -92.32 -25.85
CA THR A 373 25.53 -91.66 -25.73
C THR A 373 25.44 -90.91 -24.39
N ALA A 374 25.86 -91.53 -23.29
CA ALA A 374 25.91 -90.91 -21.97
C ALA A 374 26.82 -89.66 -21.96
N LEU A 375 28.00 -89.74 -22.57
CA LEU A 375 28.91 -88.61 -22.67
C LEU A 375 28.28 -87.44 -23.44
N LYS A 376 27.61 -87.72 -24.55
CA LYS A 376 26.92 -86.72 -25.37
C LYS A 376 25.79 -86.02 -24.60
N GLU A 377 24.97 -86.76 -23.86
CA GLU A 377 23.91 -86.16 -23.04
C GLU A 377 24.49 -85.37 -21.86
N THR A 378 25.54 -85.87 -21.20
CA THR A 378 26.26 -85.11 -20.18
C THR A 378 26.87 -83.81 -20.72
N GLU A 379 27.41 -83.81 -21.94
CA GLU A 379 27.92 -82.60 -22.58
C GLU A 379 26.83 -81.58 -22.90
N LYS A 380 25.61 -82.03 -23.24
CA LYS A 380 24.46 -81.13 -23.36
C LYS A 380 24.08 -80.52 -22.02
N ALA A 381 24.09 -81.29 -20.94
CA ALA A 381 23.85 -80.77 -19.59
C ALA A 381 24.85 -79.66 -19.22
N ILE A 382 26.15 -79.92 -19.42
CA ILE A 382 27.23 -78.95 -19.18
C ILE A 382 27.07 -77.71 -20.07
N LYS A 383 26.65 -77.88 -21.33
CA LYS A 383 26.45 -76.75 -22.24
C LYS A 383 25.31 -75.82 -21.81
N VAL A 384 24.24 -76.37 -21.25
CA VAL A 384 23.06 -75.61 -20.81
C VAL A 384 23.27 -75.02 -19.41
N PHE A 385 23.91 -75.77 -18.50
CA PHE A 385 24.25 -75.28 -17.17
C PHE A 385 25.72 -75.62 -16.83
N PRO A 386 26.67 -74.74 -17.19
CA PRO A 386 28.11 -75.00 -17.05
C PRO A 386 28.61 -75.10 -15.61
N GLU A 387 27.82 -74.65 -14.64
CA GLU A 387 28.15 -74.65 -13.20
C GLU A 387 27.62 -75.90 -12.47
N LEU A 388 27.09 -76.89 -13.19
CA LEU A 388 26.48 -78.08 -12.60
C LEU A 388 27.54 -79.11 -12.23
N ALA A 389 27.98 -79.13 -10.97
CA ALA A 389 29.04 -80.04 -10.48
C ALA A 389 28.76 -81.53 -10.80
N ILE A 390 27.52 -81.99 -10.58
CA ILE A 390 27.07 -83.36 -10.89
C ILE A 390 27.22 -83.74 -12.36
N ALA A 391 27.15 -82.78 -13.29
CA ALA A 391 27.38 -83.07 -14.70
C ALA A 391 28.85 -83.42 -14.98
N TYR A 392 29.79 -82.71 -14.36
CA TYR A 392 31.22 -83.03 -14.49
C TYR A 392 31.57 -84.31 -13.72
N ALA A 393 30.93 -84.57 -12.58
CA ALA A 393 31.11 -85.81 -11.85
C ALA A 393 30.71 -87.03 -12.69
N ARG A 394 29.52 -86.98 -13.29
CA ARG A 394 29.02 -87.99 -14.23
C ARG A 394 29.92 -88.16 -15.44
N LYS A 395 30.40 -87.06 -16.02
CA LYS A 395 31.38 -87.08 -17.13
C LYS A 395 32.67 -87.82 -16.73
N GLY A 396 33.14 -87.59 -15.50
CA GLY A 396 34.27 -88.30 -14.90
C GLY A 396 34.03 -89.81 -14.81
N SER A 397 32.88 -90.21 -14.26
CA SER A 397 32.46 -91.61 -14.14
C SER A 397 32.36 -92.31 -15.49
N ILE A 398 31.80 -91.65 -16.52
CA ILE A 398 31.71 -92.18 -17.88
C ILE A 398 33.11 -92.43 -18.47
N TYR A 399 34.02 -91.45 -18.38
CA TYR A 399 35.40 -91.63 -18.87
C TYR A 399 36.16 -92.74 -18.13
N TYR A 400 35.93 -92.88 -16.82
CA TYR A 400 36.51 -93.97 -16.04
C TYR A 400 36.05 -95.34 -16.56
N ARG A 401 34.75 -95.50 -16.86
CA ARG A 401 34.20 -96.74 -17.47
C ARG A 401 34.74 -97.01 -18.87
N MET A 402 35.06 -95.97 -19.63
CA MET A 402 35.71 -96.09 -20.94
C MET A 402 37.23 -96.36 -20.86
N GLY A 403 37.81 -96.38 -19.65
CA GLY A 403 39.25 -96.59 -19.42
C GLY A 403 40.12 -95.34 -19.57
N ASP A 404 39.54 -94.15 -19.77
CA ASP A 404 40.28 -92.88 -19.82
C ASP A 404 40.34 -92.23 -18.43
N TYR A 405 41.18 -92.81 -17.57
CA TYR A 405 41.37 -92.36 -16.19
C TYR A 405 41.86 -90.92 -16.08
N LYS A 406 42.66 -90.44 -17.05
CA LYS A 406 43.18 -89.07 -17.05
C LYS A 406 42.04 -88.06 -17.22
N ARG A 407 41.15 -88.30 -18.18
CA ARG A 407 39.97 -87.43 -18.37
C ARG A 407 38.98 -87.58 -17.23
N ALA A 408 38.86 -88.76 -16.63
CA ALA A 408 38.03 -88.97 -15.45
C ALA A 408 38.45 -88.05 -14.28
N THR A 409 39.72 -88.11 -13.89
CA THR A 409 40.29 -87.28 -12.81
C THR A 409 40.16 -85.78 -13.09
N ILE A 410 40.32 -85.33 -14.33
CA ILE A 410 40.14 -83.92 -14.69
C ILE A 410 38.70 -83.47 -14.43
N ASN A 411 37.71 -84.23 -14.91
CA ASN A 411 36.30 -83.85 -14.76
C ASN A 411 35.84 -83.93 -13.29
N TRP A 412 36.31 -84.91 -12.52
CA TRP A 412 36.07 -84.96 -11.07
C TRP A 412 36.67 -83.77 -10.32
N ASN A 413 37.88 -83.33 -10.67
CA ASN A 413 38.43 -82.11 -10.08
C ASN A 413 37.65 -80.84 -10.44
N ILE A 414 37.08 -80.77 -11.66
CA ILE A 414 36.18 -79.67 -12.04
C ILE A 414 34.90 -79.72 -11.20
N ALA A 415 34.32 -80.91 -10.99
CA ALA A 415 33.15 -81.09 -10.13
C ALA A 415 33.41 -80.58 -8.71
N LEU A 416 34.54 -80.96 -8.09
CA LEU A 416 34.91 -80.46 -6.75
C LEU A 416 35.25 -78.97 -6.71
N LYS A 417 35.67 -78.38 -7.83
CA LYS A 417 35.86 -76.93 -7.90
C LYS A 417 34.53 -76.18 -7.90
N LEU A 418 33.50 -76.76 -8.51
CA LEU A 418 32.15 -76.20 -8.59
C LEU A 418 31.35 -76.48 -7.30
N ASP A 419 31.51 -77.67 -6.73
CA ASP A 419 30.94 -78.08 -5.45
C ASP A 419 32.04 -78.73 -4.58
N PRO A 420 32.70 -77.94 -3.71
CA PRO A 420 33.74 -78.45 -2.82
C PRO A 420 33.24 -79.51 -1.81
N GLU A 421 31.94 -79.58 -1.55
CA GLU A 421 31.32 -80.51 -0.59
C GLU A 421 30.79 -81.79 -1.26
N TYR A 422 31.12 -82.02 -2.53
CA TYR A 422 30.74 -83.23 -3.24
C TYR A 422 31.56 -84.45 -2.78
N ASP A 423 31.16 -85.02 -1.64
CA ASP A 423 31.90 -86.06 -0.91
C ASP A 423 32.13 -87.33 -1.72
N GLU A 424 31.18 -87.73 -2.58
CA GLU A 424 31.32 -88.89 -3.48
C GLU A 424 32.47 -88.71 -4.48
N VAL A 425 32.59 -87.52 -5.08
CA VAL A 425 33.69 -87.23 -6.02
C VAL A 425 35.02 -87.19 -5.27
N ARG A 426 35.02 -86.66 -4.04
CA ARG A 426 36.21 -86.62 -3.18
C ARG A 426 36.69 -88.02 -2.82
N SER A 427 35.79 -88.92 -2.40
CA SER A 427 36.16 -90.30 -2.06
C SER A 427 36.71 -91.03 -3.27
N VAL A 428 36.08 -90.90 -4.43
CA VAL A 428 36.56 -91.54 -5.67
C VAL A 428 37.93 -91.02 -6.10
N LEU A 429 38.20 -89.73 -5.96
CA LEU A 429 39.54 -89.18 -6.26
C LEU A 429 40.62 -89.65 -5.28
N LEU A 430 40.27 -89.93 -4.01
CA LEU A 430 41.18 -90.53 -3.05
C LEU A 430 41.45 -91.99 -3.40
N ASP A 431 40.41 -92.78 -3.69
CA ASP A 431 40.52 -94.18 -4.07
C ASP A 431 41.39 -94.36 -5.35
N VAL A 432 41.19 -93.50 -6.37
CA VAL A 432 42.02 -93.49 -7.59
C VAL A 432 43.48 -93.13 -7.31
N LYS A 433 43.73 -92.27 -6.31
CA LYS A 433 45.08 -91.84 -5.95
C LYS A 433 45.85 -92.92 -5.19
N ASP A 434 45.15 -93.73 -4.40
CA ASP A 434 45.73 -94.76 -3.53
C ASP A 434 45.97 -96.11 -4.26
N ASN A 435 45.84 -96.16 -5.59
CA ASN A 435 46.03 -97.33 -6.48
C ASN A 435 45.10 -98.53 -6.16
N GLU A 436 43.94 -98.29 -5.56
CA GLU A 436 42.90 -99.32 -5.45
C GLU A 436 42.00 -99.28 -6.70
N ASP A 437 41.70 -100.46 -7.28
CA ASP A 437 40.71 -100.55 -8.36
C ASP A 437 39.34 -100.10 -7.83
N VAL A 438 38.94 -98.88 -8.19
CA VAL A 438 37.64 -98.31 -7.76
C VAL A 438 36.54 -99.22 -8.27
N GLN A 439 35.80 -99.80 -7.32
CA GLN A 439 34.68 -100.68 -7.62
C GLN A 439 33.58 -99.89 -8.35
N PHE A 440 33.06 -100.44 -9.45
CA PHE A 440 32.12 -99.73 -10.34
C PHE A 440 30.83 -99.23 -9.69
N ASN A 441 30.46 -99.81 -8.55
CA ASN A 441 29.31 -99.45 -7.73
C ASN A 441 29.58 -98.29 -6.75
N LYS A 442 30.78 -97.70 -6.77
CA LYS A 442 31.17 -96.54 -5.95
C LYS A 442 31.36 -95.25 -6.75
N LEU A 443 31.13 -95.26 -8.06
CA LEU A 443 31.30 -94.07 -8.90
C LEU A 443 30.17 -93.06 -8.60
N PRO A 444 30.45 -91.74 -8.61
CA PRO A 444 29.44 -90.72 -8.37
C PRO A 444 28.33 -90.82 -9.41
N GLU A 445 27.09 -90.90 -8.92
CA GLU A 445 25.91 -91.15 -9.75
C GLU A 445 25.24 -89.92 -10.30
#